data_AF-A0A3N0VXY1-F1
#
_entry.id   AF-A0A3N0VXY1-F1
#
_cell.length_a   1.000
_cell.length_b   1.000
_cell.length_c   1.000
_cell.angle_alpha   90.00
_cell.angle_beta   90.00
_cell.angle_gamma   90.00
#
_symmetry.space_group_name_H-M   'P 1'
#
loop_
_entity.id
_entity.type
_entity.pdbx_description
1 polymer ?
#
loop_
_entity_poly.entity_id
_entity_poly.type
_entity_poly.pdbx_seq_one_letter_code
_entity_poly.pdbx_strand_id
1 'polypeptide(L)'
;MKNEQNLEQRLIEICERFKLKEKALNSLEEIITDGLRRDEYFLNGYTRSEVHTVFEEYRFTILKKYLEATIDTRIGLYIDNDMYVDNSEPIGYYTLEVDFNGKIVDDVFVLEKEKYNK
;
A
#
# COMPACT_ATOMS: atom_id res chain seq x y z
N MET A 1 -28.54 23.47 12.99
CA MET A 1 -27.06 23.38 13.03
C MET A 1 -26.63 22.41 11.95
N LYS A 2 -25.90 22.87 10.91
CA LYS A 2 -25.25 21.96 9.97
C LYS A 2 -24.06 21.35 10.71
N ASN A 3 -23.96 20.02 10.76
CA ASN A 3 -22.79 19.32 11.28
C ASN A 3 -21.56 19.77 10.49
N GLU A 4 -20.71 20.59 11.10
CA GLU A 4 -19.36 20.84 10.59
C GLU A 4 -18.50 19.61 10.88
N GLN A 5 -18.74 18.51 10.17
CA GLN A 5 -17.76 17.44 10.12
C GLN A 5 -16.49 18.03 9.49
N ASN A 6 -15.38 17.96 10.21
CA ASN A 6 -14.05 18.30 9.70
C ASN A 6 -13.81 17.50 8.39
N LEU A 7 -13.23 18.16 7.38
CA LEU A 7 -12.88 17.55 6.09
C LEU A 7 -12.15 16.21 6.25
N GLU A 8 -11.21 16.13 7.20
CA GLU A 8 -10.47 14.92 7.51
C GLU A 8 -11.39 13.74 7.85
N GLN A 9 -12.38 13.96 8.72
CA GLN A 9 -13.36 12.94 9.09
C GLN A 9 -14.12 12.42 7.87
N ARG A 10 -14.54 13.33 6.98
CA ARG A 10 -15.26 12.95 5.75
C ARG A 10 -14.39 12.14 4.79
N LEU A 11 -13.10 12.45 4.73
CA LEU A 11 -12.14 11.72 3.90
C LEU A 11 -11.89 10.31 4.48
N ILE A 12 -11.72 10.19 5.79
CA ILE A 12 -11.60 8.91 6.49
C ILE A 12 -12.85 8.05 6.29
N GLU A 13 -14.04 8.64 6.44
CA GLU A 13 -15.32 7.95 6.23
C GLU A 13 -15.44 7.35 4.81
N ILE A 14 -14.90 8.03 3.79
CA ILE A 14 -14.86 7.49 2.42
C ILE A 14 -13.95 6.26 2.35
N CYS A 15 -12.76 6.33 2.94
CA CYS A 15 -11.82 5.21 2.97
C CYS A 15 -12.40 3.99 3.70
N GLU A 16 -13.07 4.21 4.83
CA GLU A 16 -13.72 3.16 5.62
C GLU A 16 -14.93 2.57 4.89
N ARG A 17 -15.80 3.41 4.32
CA ARG A 17 -16.97 2.98 3.55
C ARG A 17 -16.59 2.00 2.43
N PHE A 18 -15.49 2.27 1.75
CA PHE A 18 -15.00 1.42 0.65
C PHE A 18 -13.96 0.38 1.08
N LYS A 19 -13.64 0.31 2.37
CA LYS A 19 -12.67 -0.62 2.97
C LYS A 19 -11.32 -0.60 2.27
N LEU A 20 -10.80 0.59 1.97
CA LEU A 20 -9.64 0.74 1.08
C LEU A 20 -8.37 0.07 1.62
N LYS A 21 -8.11 0.17 2.94
CA LYS A 21 -7.00 -0.56 3.59
C LYS A 21 -7.10 -2.08 3.41
N GLU A 22 -8.28 -2.67 3.63
CA GLU A 22 -8.48 -4.11 3.47
C GLU A 22 -8.31 -4.53 2.01
N LYS A 23 -8.86 -3.76 1.07
CA LYS A 23 -8.68 -4.01 -0.38
C LYS A 23 -7.20 -3.97 -0.78
N ALA A 24 -6.45 -2.98 -0.29
CA ALA A 24 -5.03 -2.85 -0.62
C ALA A 24 -4.22 -4.02 -0.07
N LEU A 25 -4.45 -4.42 1.19
CA LEU A 25 -3.77 -5.57 1.79
C LEU A 25 -4.10 -6.88 1.05
N ASN A 26 -5.37 -7.10 0.70
CA ASN A 26 -5.78 -8.30 -0.04
C ASN A 26 -5.16 -8.35 -1.45
N SER A 27 -5.20 -7.23 -2.17
CA SER A 27 -4.61 -7.15 -3.53
C SER A 27 -3.10 -7.38 -3.48
N LEU A 28 -2.41 -6.82 -2.49
CA LEU A 28 -0.99 -7.05 -2.27
C LEU A 28 -0.69 -8.53 -2.00
N GLU A 29 -1.46 -9.18 -1.12
CA GLU A 29 -1.26 -10.60 -0.82
C GLU A 29 -1.50 -11.49 -2.05
N GLU A 30 -2.50 -11.15 -2.88
CA GLU A 30 -2.73 -11.82 -4.17
C GLU A 30 -1.52 -11.68 -5.09
N ILE A 31 -0.98 -10.47 -5.27
CA ILE A 31 0.22 -10.21 -6.08
C ILE A 31 1.41 -11.02 -5.57
N ILE A 32 1.67 -11.00 -4.26
CA ILE A 32 2.80 -11.72 -3.67
C ILE A 32 2.63 -13.23 -3.82
N THR A 33 1.43 -13.76 -3.57
CA THR A 33 1.14 -15.19 -3.69
C THR A 33 1.29 -15.67 -5.12
N ASP A 34 0.71 -14.95 -6.08
CA ASP A 34 0.82 -15.30 -7.49
C ASP A 34 2.23 -15.13 -8.04
N GLY A 35 2.94 -14.10 -7.58
CA GLY A 35 4.34 -13.86 -7.89
C GLY A 35 5.21 -15.02 -7.43
N LEU A 36 5.15 -15.38 -6.15
CA LEU A 36 5.93 -16.49 -5.56
C LEU A 36 5.58 -17.86 -6.15
N ARG A 37 4.34 -18.06 -6.62
CA ARG A 37 3.96 -19.28 -7.34
C ARG A 37 4.66 -19.40 -8.70
N ARG A 38 4.99 -18.27 -9.33
CA ARG A 38 5.63 -18.21 -10.66
C ARG A 38 7.14 -18.13 -10.58
N ASP A 39 7.65 -17.43 -9.57
CA ASP A 39 9.08 -17.18 -9.36
C ASP A 39 9.40 -17.15 -7.86
N GLU A 40 10.23 -18.09 -7.39
CA GLU A 40 10.64 -18.16 -5.98
C GLU A 40 11.43 -16.92 -5.51
N TYR A 41 12.00 -16.16 -6.46
CA TYR A 41 12.72 -14.92 -6.21
C TYR A 41 11.89 -13.66 -6.42
N PHE A 42 10.56 -13.78 -6.60
CA PHE A 42 9.66 -12.65 -6.84
C PHE A 42 9.82 -11.50 -5.84
N LEU A 43 10.12 -11.83 -4.57
CA LEU A 43 10.39 -10.86 -3.51
C LEU A 43 11.88 -10.52 -3.41
N ASN A 44 12.60 -10.43 -4.53
CA ASN A 44 14.02 -10.06 -4.61
C ASN A 44 14.93 -10.85 -3.63
N GLY A 45 14.66 -12.15 -3.47
CA GLY A 45 15.39 -13.06 -2.60
C GLY A 45 14.91 -13.13 -1.15
N TYR A 46 13.96 -12.29 -0.73
CA TYR A 46 13.28 -12.44 0.55
C TYR A 46 12.20 -13.54 0.48
N THR A 47 12.00 -14.26 1.57
CA THR A 47 10.86 -15.18 1.72
C THR A 47 9.63 -14.43 2.20
N ARG A 48 8.43 -14.97 1.93
CA ARG A 48 7.17 -14.37 2.42
C ARG A 48 7.18 -14.16 3.94
N SER A 49 7.76 -15.08 4.71
CA SER A 49 7.82 -15.01 6.17
C SER A 49 8.75 -13.91 6.70
N GLU A 50 9.71 -13.47 5.90
CA GLU A 50 10.64 -12.38 6.25
C GLU A 50 10.03 -10.99 5.99
N VAL A 51 9.00 -10.91 5.13
CA VAL A 51 8.40 -9.64 4.72
C VAL A 51 7.14 -9.35 5.52
N HIS A 52 7.13 -8.21 6.21
CA HIS A 52 6.00 -7.69 6.96
C HIS A 52 5.37 -6.52 6.20
N THR A 53 4.04 -6.51 6.14
CA THR A 53 3.27 -5.46 5.45
C THR A 53 2.69 -4.49 6.48
N VAL A 54 2.91 -3.19 6.30
CA VAL A 54 2.43 -2.15 7.22
C VAL A 54 1.58 -1.14 6.46
N PHE A 55 0.38 -0.84 6.96
CA PHE A 55 -0.39 0.28 6.41
C PHE A 55 0.27 1.59 6.84
N GLU A 56 0.63 2.43 5.87
CA GLU A 56 1.33 3.68 6.12
C GLU A 56 0.36 4.86 6.13
N GLU A 57 -0.36 5.07 5.01
CA GLU A 57 -1.20 6.25 4.85
C GLU A 57 -2.29 6.07 3.79
N TYR A 58 -3.28 6.97 3.87
CA TYR A 58 -4.12 7.34 2.73
C TYR A 58 -3.62 8.66 2.16
N ARG A 59 -3.41 8.72 0.85
CA ARG A 59 -3.04 9.96 0.14
C ARG A 59 -4.16 10.38 -0.78
N PHE A 60 -4.61 11.63 -0.65
CA PHE A 60 -5.71 12.16 -1.45
C PHE A 60 -5.16 13.07 -2.54
N THR A 61 -5.25 12.60 -3.79
CA THR A 61 -4.77 13.35 -4.94
C THR A 61 -5.94 14.03 -5.65
N ILE A 62 -6.21 15.29 -5.29
CA ILE A 62 -7.43 16.03 -5.71
C ILE A 62 -7.29 16.70 -7.07
N LEU A 63 -6.12 17.27 -7.38
CA LEU A 63 -5.88 18.02 -8.61
C LEU A 63 -4.95 17.24 -9.52
N LYS A 64 -5.53 16.48 -10.46
CA LYS A 64 -4.79 15.89 -11.58
C LYS A 64 -5.19 16.62 -12.88
N LYS A 65 -4.20 16.98 -13.70
CA LYS A 65 -4.41 17.81 -14.90
C LYS A 65 -5.25 17.09 -15.98
N TYR A 66 -5.18 15.76 -16.02
CA TYR A 66 -5.80 14.93 -17.07
C TYR A 66 -6.50 13.68 -16.54
N LEU A 67 -6.54 13.48 -15.23
CA LEU A 67 -7.05 12.27 -14.58
C LEU A 67 -8.05 12.66 -13.49
N GLU A 68 -8.86 11.70 -13.07
CA GLU A 68 -9.79 11.88 -11.96
C GLU A 68 -9.04 11.95 -10.62
N ALA A 69 -9.68 12.57 -9.63
CA ALA A 69 -9.14 12.59 -8.28
C ALA A 69 -9.13 11.18 -7.69
N THR A 70 -8.07 10.83 -6.95
CA THR A 70 -7.91 9.49 -6.38
C THR A 70 -7.55 9.52 -4.91
N ILE A 71 -7.76 8.36 -4.29
CA ILE A 71 -7.36 8.00 -2.95
C ILE A 71 -6.38 6.84 -3.10
N ASP A 72 -5.14 7.09 -2.72
CA ASP A 72 -4.07 6.12 -2.84
C ASP A 72 -3.87 5.50 -1.46
N THR A 73 -3.97 4.17 -1.38
CA THR A 73 -3.75 3.41 -0.14
C THR A 73 -2.36 2.80 -0.17
N ARG A 74 -1.47 3.28 0.70
CA ARG A 74 -0.07 2.86 0.71
C ARG A 74 0.20 1.82 1.78
N ILE A 75 0.78 0.69 1.37
CA ILE A 75 1.24 -0.39 2.24
C ILE A 75 2.77 -0.50 2.06
N GLY A 76 3.53 -0.29 3.12
CA GLY A 76 4.97 -0.50 3.10
C GLY A 76 5.34 -1.97 3.31
N LEU A 77 6.47 -2.37 2.72
CA LEU A 77 7.07 -3.70 2.86
C LEU A 77 8.36 -3.57 3.67
N TYR A 78 8.44 -4.32 4.76
CA TYR A 78 9.53 -4.24 5.73
C TYR A 78 10.11 -5.62 6.03
N ILE A 79 11.35 -5.65 6.49
CA ILE A 79 11.98 -6.82 7.11
C ILE A 79 12.51 -6.45 8.50
N ASP A 80 12.70 -7.44 9.35
CA ASP A 80 13.38 -7.25 10.62
C ASP A 80 14.89 -6.98 10.39
N ASN A 81 15.40 -5.88 10.92
CA ASN A 81 16.82 -5.53 10.92
C ASN A 81 17.19 -4.65 12.12
N ASP A 82 18.01 -5.18 13.03
CA ASP A 82 18.47 -4.53 14.27
C ASP A 82 19.25 -3.21 14.07
N MET A 83 19.69 -2.90 12.85
CA MET A 83 20.38 -1.64 12.55
C MET A 83 19.42 -0.47 12.32
N TYR A 84 18.13 -0.75 12.05
CA TYR A 84 17.12 0.28 11.81
C TYR A 84 16.41 0.68 13.10
N VAL A 85 15.93 1.93 13.14
CA VAL A 85 15.03 2.37 14.23
C VAL A 85 13.79 1.47 14.20
N ASP A 86 13.37 1.00 15.37
CA ASP A 86 12.27 0.03 15.55
C ASP A 86 12.50 -1.35 14.89
N ASN A 87 13.77 -1.69 14.62
CA ASN A 87 14.19 -2.94 14.01
C ASN A 87 13.51 -3.24 12.66
N SER A 88 13.01 -2.24 11.94
CA SER A 88 12.23 -2.41 10.72
C SER A 88 12.89 -1.72 9.53
N GLU A 89 13.44 -2.49 8.60
CA GLU A 89 14.04 -1.97 7.38
C GLU A 89 13.03 -1.95 6.24
N PRO A 90 12.76 -0.79 5.60
CA PRO A 90 11.92 -0.74 4.41
C PRO A 90 12.64 -1.38 3.22
N ILE A 91 11.94 -2.25 2.51
CA ILE A 91 12.43 -2.95 1.30
C ILE A 91 11.60 -2.65 0.05
N GLY A 92 10.46 -1.98 0.20
CA GLY A 92 9.58 -1.63 -0.91
C GLY A 92 8.22 -1.17 -0.42
N TYR A 93 7.27 -1.08 -1.36
CA TYR A 93 5.91 -0.68 -1.05
C TYR A 93 4.92 -1.14 -2.12
N TYR A 94 3.66 -1.11 -1.75
CA TYR A 94 2.52 -1.25 -2.62
C TYR A 94 1.61 -0.04 -2.47
N THR A 95 0.99 0.38 -3.58
CA THR A 95 0.00 1.46 -3.58
C THR A 95 -1.18 1.04 -4.43
N LEU A 96 -2.37 1.02 -3.84
CA LEU A 96 -3.63 0.81 -4.56
C LEU A 96 -4.30 2.16 -4.80
N GLU A 97 -4.48 2.52 -6.07
CA GLU A 97 -5.12 3.76 -6.49
C GLU A 97 -6.62 3.51 -6.75
N VAL A 98 -7.48 4.29 -6.08
CA VAL A 98 -8.93 4.14 -6.15
C VAL A 98 -9.58 5.50 -6.36
N ASP A 99 -10.63 5.58 -7.17
CA ASP A 99 -11.42 6.80 -7.30
C ASP A 99 -12.28 7.08 -6.04
N PHE A 100 -12.89 8.26 -5.97
CA PHE A 100 -13.79 8.64 -4.86
C PHE A 100 -15.12 7.86 -4.81
N ASN A 101 -15.36 6.97 -5.78
CA ASN A 101 -16.48 6.03 -5.82
C ASN A 101 -16.07 4.60 -5.39
N GLY A 102 -14.82 4.40 -4.99
CA GLY A 102 -14.32 3.10 -4.52
C GLY A 102 -13.92 2.12 -5.63
N LYS A 103 -13.85 2.58 -6.89
CA LYS A 103 -13.41 1.79 -8.03
C LYS A 103 -11.89 1.85 -8.16
N ILE A 104 -11.25 0.69 -8.28
CA ILE A 104 -9.81 0.58 -8.52
C ILE A 104 -9.49 1.20 -9.88
N VAL A 105 -8.51 2.10 -9.89
CA VAL A 105 -8.01 2.79 -11.08
C VAL A 105 -6.72 2.12 -11.54
N ASP A 106 -5.79 1.89 -10.62
CA ASP A 106 -4.48 1.28 -10.89
C ASP A 106 -3.87 0.72 -9.60
N ASP A 107 -2.77 -0.02 -9.74
CA ASP A 107 -1.91 -0.39 -8.62
C ASP A 107 -0.42 -0.36 -8.99
N VAL A 108 0.41 -0.19 -7.96
CA VAL A 108 1.86 -0.12 -8.11
C VAL A 108 2.52 -0.95 -7.02
N PHE A 109 3.29 -1.95 -7.43
CA PHE A 109 4.12 -2.77 -6.55
C PHE A 109 5.59 -2.49 -6.85
N VAL A 110 6.36 -2.11 -5.83
CA VAL A 110 7.78 -1.77 -5.95
C VAL A 110 8.58 -2.50 -4.89
N LEU A 111 9.67 -3.14 -5.32
CA LEU A 111 10.74 -3.61 -4.46
C LEU A 111 11.98 -2.75 -4.75
N GLU A 112 12.48 -2.09 -3.72
CA GLU A 112 13.61 -1.16 -3.81
C GLU A 112 14.93 -1.81 -3.42
N LYS A 113 14.88 -2.97 -2.75
CA LYS A 113 16.04 -3.70 -2.25
C LYS A 113 16.03 -5.15 -2.66
N GLU A 114 17.23 -5.71 -2.73
CA GLU A 114 17.46 -7.14 -2.93
C GLU A 114 18.25 -7.68 -1.75
N LYS A 115 17.92 -8.92 -1.32
CA LYS A 115 18.53 -9.51 -0.13
C LYS A 115 20.05 -9.70 -0.24
N TYR A 116 20.54 -9.93 -1.46
CA TYR A 116 21.92 -10.34 -1.71
C TYR A 116 22.79 -9.26 -2.37
N ASN A 117 22.23 -8.07 -2.64
CA ASN A 117 22.97 -6.92 -3.12
C ASN A 117 22.93 -5.82 -2.04
N LYS A 118 24.04 -5.70 -1.30
CA LYS A 118 24.30 -4.61 -0.34
C LYS A 118 24.86 -3.39 -1.03
#